data_AF-A0A972VVZ7-F1
#
_entry.id   AF-A0A972VVZ7-F1
#
_cell.length_a   1.000
_cell.length_b   1.000
_cell.length_c   1.000
_cell.angle_alpha   90.00
_cell.angle_beta   90.00
_cell.angle_gamma   90.00
#
_symmetry.space_group_name_H-M   'P 1'
#
loop_
_entity.id
_entity.type
_entity.pdbx_description
1 polymer ?
#
loop_
_entity_poly.entity_id
_entity_poly.type
_entity_poly.pdbx_seq_one_letter_code
_entity_poly.pdbx_strand_id
1 'polypeptide(L)' 'GAVIPAEFIEQVICKHNENVVLTADWGTSVSKNPYFAFKVKSAKPGDTIKVGWTDNLGNSSEGEIVLK' A
#
# COMPACT_ATOMS: atom_id res chain seq x y z
N GLY A 1 28.17 2.76 18.27
CA GLY A 1 27.86 2.80 16.82
C GLY A 1 26.85 3.90 16.57
N ALA A 2 26.86 4.51 15.39
CA ALA A 2 25.86 5.51 15.03
C ALA A 2 24.52 4.82 14.74
N VAL A 3 23.42 5.38 15.25
CA VAL A 3 22.07 4.90 14.99
C VAL A 3 21.65 5.39 13.61
N ILE A 4 21.21 4.48 12.75
CA ILE A 4 20.61 4.83 11.46
C ILE A 4 19.15 5.26 11.74
N PRO A 5 18.70 6.42 11.23
CA PRO A 5 17.31 6.84 11.36
C PRO A 5 16.35 5.79 10.80
N ALA A 6 15.20 5.62 11.44
CA ALA A 6 14.18 4.70 10.96
C ALA A 6 13.58 5.19 9.64
N GLU A 7 13.49 4.28 8.67
CA GLU A 7 12.81 4.48 7.40
C GLU A 7 11.88 3.28 7.18
N PHE A 8 10.57 3.55 7.13
CA PHE A 8 9.54 2.53 6.99
C PHE A 8 8.28 3.13 6.37
N ILE A 9 7.54 2.31 5.64
CA ILE A 9 6.23 2.68 5.11
C ILE A 9 5.28 2.91 6.29
N GLU A 10 4.61 4.07 6.33
CA GLU A 10 3.64 4.44 7.36
C GLU A 10 2.23 4.04 6.97
N GLN A 11 1.88 4.18 5.69
CA GLN A 11 0.52 3.94 5.23
C GLN A 11 0.49 3.28 3.87
N VAL A 12 -0.42 2.32 3.71
CA VAL A 12 -0.79 1.71 2.44
C VAL A 12 -2.29 1.90 2.22
N ILE A 13 -2.67 2.42 1.07
CA ILE A 13 -4.08 2.61 0.68
C ILE A 13 -4.35 1.75 -0.56
N CYS A 14 -5.42 0.96 -0.50
CA CYS A 14 -5.96 0.25 -1.66
C CYS A 14 -7.33 0.82 -2.04
N LYS A 15 -7.50 1.12 -3.32
CA LYS A 15 -8.75 1.60 -3.92
C LYS A 15 -9.29 0.61 -4.94
N HIS A 16 -10.61 0.48 -4.98
CA HIS A 16 -11.38 -0.23 -6.00
C HIS A 16 -12.31 0.77 -6.68
N ASN A 17 -12.09 1.05 -7.97
CA ASN A 17 -12.84 2.05 -8.74
C ASN A 17 -12.96 3.39 -7.97
N GLU A 18 -11.84 3.96 -7.55
CA GLU A 18 -11.73 5.18 -6.71
C GLU A 18 -12.13 5.05 -5.22
N ASN A 19 -12.89 4.03 -4.84
CA ASN A 19 -13.31 3.84 -3.45
C ASN A 19 -12.18 3.21 -2.62
N VAL A 20 -11.80 3.81 -1.51
CA VAL A 20 -10.87 3.20 -0.56
C VAL A 20 -11.52 1.95 0.03
N VAL A 21 -10.91 0.79 -0.24
CA VAL A 21 -11.36 -0.52 0.27
C VAL A 21 -10.48 -1.04 1.40
N LEU A 22 -9.27 -0.50 1.53
CA LEU A 22 -8.35 -0.84 2.61
C LEU A 22 -7.41 0.33 2.89
N THR A 23 -7.22 0.61 4.17
CA THR A 23 -6.10 1.40 4.69
C THR A 23 -5.35 0.53 5.67
N ALA A 24 -4.04 0.44 5.54
CA ALA A 24 -3.18 -0.24 6.49
C ALA A 24 -2.11 0.73 6.99
N ASP A 25 -2.05 0.89 8.31
CA ASP A 25 -1.03 1.68 8.99
C ASP A 25 0.09 0.74 9.44
N TRP A 26 1.31 1.04 9.01
CA TRP A 26 2.50 0.22 9.19
C TRP A 26 3.50 0.94 10.11
N GLY A 27 4.47 0.17 10.60
CA GLY A 27 5.47 0.64 11.55
C GLY A 27 6.80 -0.07 11.35
N THR A 28 7.77 0.25 12.20
CA THR A 28 9.12 -0.33 12.18
C THR A 28 9.15 -1.85 12.37
N SER A 29 8.06 -2.47 12.83
CA SER A 29 7.92 -3.92 12.96
C SER A 29 7.64 -4.63 11.63
N VAL A 30 7.38 -3.90 10.55
CA VAL A 30 7.20 -4.48 9.21
C VAL A 30 8.56 -4.72 8.57
N SER A 31 8.78 -5.94 8.06
CA SER A 31 10.03 -6.33 7.43
C SER A 31 10.40 -5.46 6.22
N LYS A 32 11.70 -5.34 5.95
CA LYS A 32 12.21 -4.76 4.69
C LYS A 32 11.63 -5.51 3.49
N ASN A 33 11.23 -4.77 2.44
CA ASN A 33 10.59 -5.29 1.22
C ASN A 33 9.32 -6.11 1.53
N PRO A 34 8.31 -5.51 2.16
CA PRO A 34 7.12 -6.22 2.58
C PRO A 34 6.33 -6.74 1.38
N TYR A 35 5.83 -7.97 1.50
CA TYR A 35 4.80 -8.49 0.62
C TYR A 35 3.44 -8.34 1.30
N PHE A 36 2.50 -7.70 0.61
CA PHE A 36 1.15 -7.48 1.11
C PHE A 36 0.12 -8.06 0.13
N ALA A 37 -0.82 -8.83 0.67
CA ALA A 37 -1.91 -9.41 -0.09
C ALA A 37 -3.23 -9.11 0.62
N PHE A 38 -4.23 -8.72 -0.16
CA PHE A 38 -5.58 -8.42 0.30
C PHE A 38 -6.61 -9.00 -0.67
N LYS A 39 -7.87 -9.06 -0.23
CA LYS A 39 -8.99 -9.54 -1.04
C LYS A 39 -10.04 -8.44 -1.14
N VAL A 40 -10.52 -8.18 -2.34
CA VAL A 40 -11.62 -7.24 -2.61
C VAL A 40 -12.85 -8.06 -2.98
N LYS A 41 -13.99 -7.76 -2.34
CA LYS A 41 -15.26 -8.43 -2.66
C LYS A 41 -15.85 -7.80 -3.92
N SER A 42 -16.53 -8.62 -4.73
CA SER A 42 -17.31 -8.17 -5.88
C SER A 42 -16.53 -7.43 -6.96
N ALA A 43 -15.21 -7.62 -7.04
CA ALA A 43 -14.40 -7.08 -8.12
C ALA A 43 -14.66 -7.89 -9.41
N LYS A 44 -14.87 -7.20 -10.52
CA LYS A 44 -15.23 -7.78 -11.83
C LYS A 44 -14.25 -7.33 -12.93
N PRO A 45 -14.23 -8.03 -14.08
CA PRO A 45 -13.49 -7.56 -15.25
C PRO A 45 -13.84 -6.10 -15.60
N GLY A 46 -12.82 -5.30 -15.91
CA GLY A 46 -12.92 -3.87 -16.17
C GLY A 46 -12.84 -2.98 -14.93
N ASP A 47 -12.85 -3.53 -13.72
CA ASP A 47 -12.62 -2.75 -12.51
C ASP A 47 -11.14 -2.38 -12.34
N THR A 48 -10.89 -1.21 -11.78
CA THR A 48 -9.56 -0.70 -11.45
C THR A 48 -9.23 -0.99 -9.99
N ILE A 49 -8.07 -1.58 -9.75
CA ILE A 49 -7.45 -1.68 -8.43
C ILE A 49 -6.21 -0.80 -8.41
N LYS A 50 -6.18 0.16 -7.48
CA LYS A 50 -5.06 1.05 -7.26
C LYS A 50 -4.49 0.84 -5.86
N VAL A 51 -3.18 0.68 -5.73
CA VAL A 51 -2.49 0.53 -4.45
C VAL A 51 -1.41 1.58 -4.38
N GLY A 52 -1.37 2.33 -3.28
CA GLY A 52 -0.34 3.32 -3.02
C GLY A 52 0.18 3.22 -1.60
N TRP A 53 1.39 3.72 -1.37
CA TRP A 53 2.00 3.80 -0.06
C TRP A 53 2.73 5.13 0.16
N THR A 54 2.87 5.51 1.43
CA THR A 54 3.66 6.65 1.89
C THR A 54 4.56 6.21 3.06
N ASP A 55 5.81 6.64 3.08
CA ASP A 55 6.75 6.40 4.18
C ASP A 55 6.87 7.59 5.15
N ASN A 56 7.57 7.35 6.26
CA ASN A 56 7.80 8.33 7.32
C ASN A 56 8.72 9.49 6.94
N LEU A 57 9.29 9.47 5.73
CA LEU A 57 10.09 10.55 5.16
C LEU A 57 9.31 11.32 4.08
N GLY A 58 8.05 10.97 3.84
CA GLY A 58 7.16 11.60 2.87
C GLY A 58 7.31 11.07 1.43
N ASN A 59 8.13 10.05 1.21
CA ASN A 59 8.18 9.41 -0.11
C ASN A 59 6.91 8.58 -0.31
N SER A 60 6.47 8.51 -1.56
CA SER A 60 5.30 7.72 -1.92
C SER A 60 5.45 7.10 -3.29
N SER A 61 4.70 6.03 -3.52
CA SER A 61 4.58 5.41 -4.83
C SER A 61 3.21 4.73 -4.95
N GLU A 62 2.75 4.57 -6.18
CA GLU A 62 1.48 3.94 -6.50
C GLU A 62 1.58 3.03 -7.72
N GLY A 63 0.71 2.04 -7.77
CA GLY A 63 0.51 1.14 -8.89
C GLY A 63 -0.97 0.91 -9.13
N GLU A 64 -1.34 0.72 -10.38
CA GLU A 64 -2.72 0.52 -10.82
C GLU A 64 -2.81 -0.65 -11.79
N ILE A 65 -3.88 -1.43 -11.68
CA ILE A 65 -4.21 -2.49 -12.62
C ILE A 65 -5.71 -2.50 -12.93
N VAL A 66 -6.04 -2.72 -14.20
CA VAL A 66 -7.40 -3.02 -14.65
C VAL A 66 -7.56 -4.53 -14.70
N LEU A 67 -8.58 -5.05 -14.01
CA LEU A 67 -8.88 -6.48 -13.99
C LEU A 67 -9.33 -6.94 -15.38
N LYS A 68 -8.71 -8.02 -15.86
CA LYS A 68 -9.06 -8.65 -17.14
C LYS A 68 -10.26 -9.57 -17.01
#